data_AF-A0A0Q9A321-F1
#
_entry.id   AF-A0A0Q9A321-F1
#
_cell.length_a   1.000
_cell.length_b   1.000
_cell.length_c   1.000
_cell.angle_alpha   90.00
_cell.angle_beta   90.00
_cell.angle_gamma   90.00
#
_symmetry.space_group_name_H-M   'P 1'
#
loop_
_entity.id
_entity.type
_entity.pdbx_description
1 polymer ?
#
loop_
_entity_poly.entity_id
_entity_poly.type
_entity_poly.pdbx_seq_one_letter_code
_entity_poly.pdbx_strand_id
1 'polypeptide(L)'
;MAARNLWDEIPATVPGTAAQRQLGAARYAFRAQTSSVAWWGSFMLLLVTAFCVMMVFVISGESEWTNAILFIILGGGSFLGAIAVPLAARFRPVAWCAVFDRGVVYQYGSQPPIAGAWDEITGCQRHATDLVRNGVKMSTTHSVYVQMPAGNFMVSGDTPGAQEIGSLIANGWAAVQNRIAEEDATARLAELAELLQTGARVEFGPFTVSLAGLEHGGTVLDWKRISEVELMGSTICVVVTGERKPVREPVSSMPDPVLFLTVADAVLRAARQAR
;
A
#
# COMPACT_ATOMS: atom_id res chain seq x y z
N MET A 1 21.95 -8.48 -6.87
CA MET A 1 22.34 -8.24 -5.46
C MET A 1 21.18 -8.70 -4.59
N ALA A 2 21.41 -9.48 -3.53
CA ALA A 2 20.33 -9.88 -2.62
C ALA A 2 19.95 -8.69 -1.73
N ALA A 3 18.71 -8.66 -1.25
CA ALA A 3 18.28 -7.69 -0.26
C ALA A 3 19.00 -7.97 1.08
N ARG A 4 19.55 -6.92 1.68
CA ARG A 4 20.29 -6.99 2.95
C ARG A 4 19.44 -6.42 4.06
N ASN A 5 19.17 -7.23 5.08
CA ASN A 5 18.52 -6.78 6.30
C ASN A 5 19.50 -5.90 7.09
N LEU A 6 19.10 -4.66 7.40
CA LEU A 6 19.95 -3.66 8.07
C LEU A 6 19.66 -3.54 9.57
N TRP A 7 19.29 -4.65 10.21
CA TRP A 7 18.89 -4.66 11.61
C TRP A 7 19.99 -4.14 12.55
N ASP A 8 21.25 -4.51 12.28
CA ASP A 8 22.40 -4.10 13.10
C ASP A 8 22.74 -2.60 12.97
N GLU A 9 22.19 -1.92 11.96
CA GLU A 9 22.47 -0.52 11.66
C GLU A 9 21.32 0.42 12.07
N ILE A 10 20.20 -0.14 12.57
CA ILE A 10 19.00 0.65 12.87
C ILE A 10 19.17 1.50 14.14
N PRO A 11 18.68 2.75 14.16
CA PRO A 11 18.68 3.55 15.39
C PRO A 11 17.89 2.86 16.49
N ALA A 12 18.44 2.82 17.71
CA ALA A 12 17.81 2.17 18.88
C ALA A 12 16.40 2.73 19.21
N THR A 13 16.08 3.93 18.74
CA THR A 13 14.75 4.53 18.85
C THR A 13 13.68 3.71 18.14
N VAL A 14 13.99 3.08 17.00
CA VAL A 14 13.03 2.29 16.22
C VAL A 14 12.55 1.03 16.96
N PRO A 15 13.43 0.11 17.40
CA PRO A 15 13.02 -1.03 18.21
C PRO A 15 12.47 -0.61 19.58
N GLY A 16 12.93 0.51 20.16
CA GLY A 16 12.36 1.07 21.39
C GLY A 16 10.89 1.44 21.25
N THR A 17 10.51 2.13 20.17
CA THR A 17 9.12 2.48 19.87
C THR A 17 8.29 1.24 19.52
N ALA A 18 8.86 0.27 18.81
CA ALA A 18 8.20 -1.00 18.55
C ALA A 18 7.88 -1.76 19.85
N ALA A 19 8.80 -1.78 20.81
CA ALA A 19 8.60 -2.41 22.12
C ALA A 19 7.51 -1.70 22.94
N GLN A 20 7.49 -0.36 22.95
CA GLN A 20 6.43 0.43 23.61
C GLN A 20 5.03 0.10 23.05
N ARG A 21 4.95 -0.17 21.75
CA ARG A 21 3.71 -0.56 21.06
C ARG A 21 3.51 -2.06 20.98
N GLN A 22 4.39 -2.83 21.61
CA GLN A 22 4.37 -4.29 21.64
C GLN A 22 4.29 -4.93 20.24
N LEU A 23 4.97 -4.39 19.23
CA LEU A 23 4.81 -4.88 17.85
C LEU A 23 5.36 -6.30 17.57
N GLY A 24 6.00 -6.93 18.55
CA GLY A 24 6.50 -8.31 18.46
C GLY A 24 7.94 -8.38 17.95
N ALA A 25 8.32 -9.53 17.40
CA ALA A 25 9.68 -9.75 16.94
C ALA A 25 9.96 -8.96 15.64
N ALA A 26 11.22 -8.55 15.50
CA ALA A 26 11.70 -7.89 14.30
C ALA A 26 11.84 -8.87 13.15
N ARG A 27 11.41 -8.48 11.95
CA ARG A 27 11.53 -9.28 10.73
C ARG A 27 12.54 -8.70 9.76
N TYR A 28 12.47 -7.39 9.55
CA TYR A 28 13.27 -6.74 8.52
C TYR A 28 13.47 -5.25 8.81
N ALA A 29 14.68 -4.73 8.56
CA ALA A 29 14.98 -3.31 8.57
C ALA A 29 15.53 -2.84 7.22
N PHE A 30 15.03 -1.69 6.79
CA PHE A 30 15.39 -1.01 5.57
C PHE A 30 15.75 0.44 5.85
N ARG A 31 16.76 0.92 5.12
CA ARG A 31 17.14 2.32 5.09
C ARG A 31 16.91 2.84 3.67
N ALA A 32 16.10 3.89 3.50
CA ALA A 32 16.01 4.49 2.18
C ALA A 32 17.34 5.19 1.88
N GLN A 33 17.94 4.82 0.75
CA GLN A 33 19.02 5.59 0.17
C GLN A 33 18.38 6.79 -0.51
N THR A 34 18.43 7.95 0.16
CA THR A 34 18.11 9.20 -0.52
C THR A 34 19.10 9.37 -1.65
N SER A 35 18.63 9.33 -2.90
CA SER A 35 19.50 9.68 -4.01
C SER A 35 19.96 11.12 -3.77
N SER A 36 21.28 11.31 -3.74
CA SER A 36 21.95 12.60 -3.53
C SER A 36 21.56 13.67 -4.57
N VAL A 37 20.78 13.28 -5.58
CA VAL A 37 20.29 14.08 -6.71
C VAL A 37 19.41 15.24 -6.26
N ALA A 38 18.55 15.07 -5.24
CA ALA A 38 17.70 16.17 -4.76
C ALA A 38 18.51 17.28 -4.07
N TRP A 39 19.57 16.91 -3.34
CA TRP A 39 20.48 17.87 -2.70
C TRP A 39 21.37 18.58 -3.73
N TRP A 40 21.90 17.84 -4.73
CA TRP A 40 22.67 18.42 -5.83
C TRP A 40 21.84 19.38 -6.70
N GLY A 41 20.56 19.09 -6.95
CA GLY A 41 19.67 19.97 -7.70
C GLY A 41 19.43 21.30 -6.99
N SER A 42 19.21 21.28 -5.68
CA SER A 42 19.05 22.49 -4.88
C SER A 42 20.36 23.29 -4.75
N PHE A 43 21.49 22.60 -4.62
CA PHE A 43 22.81 23.22 -4.62
C PHE A 43 23.15 23.87 -5.97
N MET A 44 22.88 23.20 -7.08
CA MET A 44 23.08 23.74 -8.43
C MET A 44 22.20 24.96 -8.71
N LEU A 45 20.94 24.94 -8.25
CA LEU A 45 20.05 26.09 -8.37
C LEU A 45 20.61 27.31 -7.63
N LEU A 46 21.07 27.12 -6.38
CA LEU A 46 21.71 28.19 -5.59
C LEU A 46 22.98 28.73 -6.26
N LEU A 47 23.83 27.84 -6.80
CA LEU A 47 25.04 28.22 -7.52
C LEU A 47 24.75 29.06 -8.76
N VAL A 48 23.75 28.66 -9.55
CA VAL A 48 23.30 29.40 -10.75
C VAL A 48 22.72 30.75 -10.34
N THR A 49 21.88 30.81 -9.30
CA THR A 49 21.33 32.08 -8.80
C THR A 49 22.44 33.02 -8.32
N ALA A 50 23.41 32.52 -7.55
CA ALA A 50 24.56 33.31 -7.08
C ALA A 50 25.42 33.82 -8.24
N PHE A 51 25.66 32.98 -9.26
CA PHE A 51 26.39 33.35 -10.46
C PHE A 51 25.67 34.43 -11.28
N CYS A 52 24.35 34.31 -11.47
CA CYS A 52 23.54 35.31 -12.15
C CYS A 52 23.55 36.66 -11.40
N VAL A 53 23.47 36.66 -10.08
CA VAL A 53 23.58 37.87 -9.25
C VAL A 53 24.96 38.51 -9.41
N MET A 54 26.04 37.72 -9.39
CA MET A 54 27.41 38.23 -9.57
C MET A 54 27.62 38.85 -10.95
N MET A 55 27.13 38.21 -12.03
CA MET A 55 27.24 38.77 -13.39
C MET A 55 26.54 40.12 -13.53
N VAL A 56 25.37 40.28 -12.90
CA VAL A 56 24.63 41.55 -12.93
C VAL A 56 25.38 42.66 -12.19
N PHE A 57 26.03 42.35 -11.06
CA PHE A 57 26.90 43.30 -10.35
C PHE A 57 28.13 43.71 -11.16
N VAL A 58 28.71 42.80 -11.94
CA VAL A 58 29.88 43.09 -12.79
C VAL A 58 29.51 43.93 -14.01
N ILE A 59 28.29 43.78 -14.55
CA ILE A 59 27.84 44.49 -15.75
C ILE A 59 27.26 45.87 -15.42
N SER A 60 26.64 46.05 -14.26
CA SER A 60 25.95 47.30 -13.94
C SER A 60 26.83 48.29 -13.20
N GLY A 61 27.46 49.17 -13.97
CA GLY A 61 27.86 50.48 -13.47
C GLY A 61 26.61 51.27 -13.03
N GLU A 62 26.55 51.59 -11.73
CA GLU A 62 25.68 52.57 -11.05
C GLU A 62 24.33 52.92 -11.73
N SER A 63 23.42 51.96 -11.84
CA SER A 63 22.04 52.21 -12.30
C SER A 63 21.03 51.73 -11.25
N GLU A 64 20.20 52.65 -10.74
CA GLU A 64 19.15 52.38 -9.73
C GLU A 64 18.15 51.29 -10.19
N TRP A 65 17.87 51.20 -11.49
CA TRP A 65 17.00 50.17 -12.06
C TRP A 65 17.62 48.77 -11.98
N THR A 66 18.95 48.67 -12.00
CA THR A 66 19.62 47.38 -11.78
C THR A 66 19.41 46.89 -10.35
N ASN A 67 19.52 47.80 -9.37
CA ASN A 67 19.32 47.46 -7.97
C ASN A 67 17.88 46.99 -7.71
N ALA A 68 16.88 47.63 -8.33
CA ALA A 68 15.49 47.21 -8.24
C ALA A 68 15.25 45.80 -8.81
N ILE A 69 15.84 45.48 -9.97
CA ILE A 69 15.74 44.14 -10.57
C ILE A 69 16.45 43.10 -9.70
N LEU A 70 17.62 43.44 -9.12
CA LEU A 70 18.33 42.59 -8.16
C LEU A 70 17.49 42.30 -6.91
N PHE A 71 16.79 43.29 -6.35
CA PHE A 71 15.87 43.07 -5.22
C PHE A 71 14.71 42.15 -5.57
N ILE A 72 14.18 42.22 -6.79
CA ILE A 72 13.11 41.32 -7.25
C ILE A 72 13.62 39.89 -7.42
N ILE A 73 14.81 39.70 -7.99
CA ILE A 73 15.40 38.36 -8.18
C ILE A 73 15.81 37.76 -6.83
N LEU A 74 16.47 38.54 -5.96
CA LEU A 74 16.92 38.09 -4.65
C LEU A 74 15.73 37.83 -3.72
N GLY A 75 14.75 38.74 -3.72
CA GLY A 75 13.50 38.61 -2.96
C GLY A 75 12.63 37.46 -3.46
N GLY A 76 12.46 37.34 -4.78
CA GLY A 76 11.72 36.24 -5.41
C GLY A 76 12.37 34.88 -5.18
N GLY A 77 13.70 34.79 -5.31
CA GLY A 77 14.47 33.58 -5.02
C GLY A 77 14.40 33.19 -3.53
N SER A 78 14.47 34.16 -2.62
CA SER A 78 14.33 33.92 -1.17
C SER A 78 12.91 33.47 -0.80
N PHE A 79 11.88 34.06 -1.43
CA PHE A 79 10.49 33.68 -1.22
C PHE A 79 10.18 32.28 -1.77
N LEU A 80 10.65 31.97 -2.98
CA LEU A 80 10.53 30.63 -3.56
C LEU A 80 11.30 29.60 -2.73
N GLY A 81 12.50 29.94 -2.24
CA GLY A 81 13.27 29.10 -1.32
C GLY A 81 12.53 28.86 -0.01
N ALA A 82 11.94 29.91 0.58
CA ALA A 82 11.17 29.83 1.82
C ALA A 82 9.91 28.96 1.71
N ILE A 83 9.34 28.82 0.51
CA ILE A 83 8.19 27.93 0.24
C ILE A 83 8.65 26.52 -0.16
N ALA A 84 9.65 26.42 -1.05
CA ALA A 84 10.11 25.15 -1.61
C ALA A 84 10.83 24.28 -0.57
N VAL A 85 11.58 24.86 0.36
CA VAL A 85 12.29 24.12 1.42
C VAL A 85 11.34 23.39 2.37
N PRO A 86 10.32 24.01 2.98
CA PRO A 86 9.35 23.29 3.81
C PRO A 86 8.48 22.33 3.01
N LEU A 87 8.20 22.62 1.73
CA LEU A 87 7.48 21.70 0.86
C LEU A 87 8.32 20.45 0.53
N ALA A 88 9.60 20.62 0.20
CA ALA A 88 10.54 19.52 0.02
C ALA A 88 10.79 18.75 1.33
N ALA A 89 10.76 19.44 2.48
CA ALA A 89 10.86 18.81 3.79
C ALA A 89 9.64 17.92 4.11
N ARG A 90 8.44 18.27 3.63
CA ARG A 90 7.23 17.41 3.72
C ARG A 90 7.34 16.13 2.90
N PHE A 91 8.15 16.13 1.85
CA PHE A 91 8.42 14.96 1.01
C PHE A 91 9.75 14.28 1.37
N ARG A 92 10.28 14.49 2.58
CA ARG A 92 11.47 13.74 3.01
C ARG A 92 11.17 12.25 2.95
N PRO A 93 11.95 11.47 2.20
CA PRO A 93 11.77 10.02 2.17
C PRO A 93 12.00 9.45 3.56
N VAL A 94 11.27 8.37 3.86
CA VAL A 94 11.45 7.60 5.09
C VAL A 94 12.92 7.20 5.22
N ALA A 95 13.62 7.66 6.25
CA ALA A 95 15.04 7.35 6.45
C ALA A 95 15.21 5.88 6.87
N TRP A 96 14.35 5.42 7.78
CA TRP A 96 14.33 4.05 8.28
C TRP A 96 12.92 3.50 8.31
N CYS A 97 12.77 2.24 7.92
CA CYS A 97 11.54 1.50 8.05
C CYS A 97 11.85 0.07 8.52
N ALA A 98 11.13 -0.40 9.52
CA ALA A 98 11.28 -1.72 10.10
C ALA A 98 9.93 -2.42 10.22
N VAL A 99 9.91 -3.69 9.83
CA VAL A 99 8.74 -4.56 9.88
C VAL A 99 8.87 -5.50 11.08
N PHE A 100 7.79 -5.60 11.85
CA PHE A 100 7.63 -6.46 13.01
C PHE A 100 6.45 -7.42 12.79
N ASP A 101 6.28 -8.39 13.69
CA ASP A 101 5.17 -9.35 13.60
C ASP A 101 3.80 -8.69 13.52
N ARG A 102 3.57 -7.64 14.32
CA ARG A 102 2.25 -7.00 14.51
C ARG A 102 2.17 -5.58 13.94
N GLY A 103 3.21 -5.08 13.29
CA GLY A 103 3.17 -3.74 12.72
C GLY A 103 4.45 -3.31 12.04
N VAL A 104 4.49 -2.02 11.73
CA VAL A 104 5.60 -1.35 11.07
C VAL A 104 6.00 -0.13 11.89
N VAL A 105 7.29 0.17 11.90
CA VAL A 105 7.83 1.41 12.43
C VAL A 105 8.61 2.12 11.34
N TYR A 106 8.38 3.42 11.19
CA TYR A 106 9.10 4.25 10.22
C TYR A 106 9.62 5.53 10.88
N GLN A 107 10.67 6.09 10.31
CA GLN A 107 11.32 7.30 10.81
C GLN A 107 11.70 8.23 9.66
N TYR A 108 11.33 9.51 9.77
CA TYR A 108 11.74 10.55 8.82
C TYR A 108 12.98 11.29 9.33
N GLY A 109 14.13 11.04 8.71
CA GLY A 109 15.39 11.67 9.10
C GLY A 109 15.67 11.51 10.61
N SER A 110 15.77 12.64 11.32
CA SER A 110 16.01 12.70 12.77
C SER A 110 14.75 12.86 13.63
N GLN A 111 13.55 12.79 13.03
CA GLN A 111 12.30 12.88 13.79
C GLN A 111 12.09 11.63 14.67
N PRO A 112 11.24 11.70 15.71
CA PRO A 112 10.82 10.52 16.45
C PRO A 112 10.21 9.48 15.50
N PRO A 113 10.52 8.18 15.67
CA PRO A 113 9.90 7.13 14.88
C PRO A 113 8.40 7.01 15.22
N ILE A 114 7.61 6.64 14.21
CA ILE A 114 6.17 6.43 14.30
C ILE A 114 5.89 4.95 14.08
N ALA A 115 5.07 4.38 14.96
CA ALA A 115 4.71 2.97 14.96
C ALA A 115 3.21 2.80 14.68
N GLY A 116 2.88 2.01 13.65
CA GLY A 116 1.52 1.61 13.31
C GLY A 116 1.37 0.10 13.41
N ALA A 117 0.36 -0.35 14.15
CA ALA A 117 -0.04 -1.75 14.13
C ALA A 117 -0.78 -2.07 12.81
N TRP A 118 -0.77 -3.34 12.40
CA TRP A 118 -1.36 -3.74 11.10
C TRP A 118 -2.86 -3.47 11.01
N ASP A 119 -3.59 -3.54 12.12
CA ASP A 119 -5.02 -3.25 12.24
C ASP A 119 -5.34 -1.75 12.22
N GLU A 120 -4.37 -0.88 12.52
CA GLU A 120 -4.52 0.57 12.45
C GLU A 120 -4.26 1.16 11.05
N ILE A 121 -3.68 0.38 10.15
CA ILE A 121 -3.41 0.80 8.76
C ILE A 121 -4.73 0.80 7.99
N THR A 122 -5.11 1.97 7.49
CA THR A 122 -6.36 2.20 6.75
C THR A 122 -6.19 1.98 5.24
N GLY A 123 -4.96 1.96 4.74
CA GLY A 123 -4.69 1.71 3.33
C GLY A 123 -3.23 1.35 3.07
N CYS A 124 -3.00 0.41 2.16
CA CYS A 124 -1.67 0.08 1.66
C CYS A 124 -1.72 -0.11 0.14
N GLN A 125 -0.90 0.64 -0.59
CA GLN A 125 -0.82 0.59 -2.05
C GLN A 125 0.61 0.29 -2.47
N ARG A 126 0.79 -0.68 -3.37
CA ARG A 126 2.09 -1.03 -3.92
C ARG A 126 2.15 -0.62 -5.39
N HIS A 127 3.22 0.07 -5.77
CA HIS A 127 3.49 0.45 -7.15
C HIS A 127 4.87 -0.04 -7.58
N ALA A 128 4.97 -0.35 -8.87
CA ALA A 128 6.23 -0.61 -9.56
C ALA A 128 6.24 0.27 -10.81
N THR A 129 7.24 1.15 -10.93
CA THR A 129 7.38 2.05 -12.06
C THR A 129 8.64 1.69 -12.83
N ASP A 130 8.49 1.26 -14.07
CA ASP A 130 9.60 0.94 -14.94
C ASP A 130 10.15 2.21 -15.60
N LEU A 131 11.44 2.47 -15.40
CA LEU A 131 12.19 3.46 -16.14
C LEU A 131 12.64 2.84 -17.47
N VAL A 132 12.04 3.28 -18.57
CA VAL A 132 12.36 2.82 -19.92
C VAL A 132 13.02 3.95 -20.70
N ARG A 133 14.17 3.68 -21.33
CA ARG A 133 14.84 4.61 -22.24
C ARG A 133 15.10 3.92 -23.58
N ASN A 134 14.60 4.51 -24.67
CA ASN A 134 14.69 3.95 -26.02
C ASN A 134 14.15 2.51 -26.13
N GLY A 135 13.04 2.21 -25.46
CA GLY A 135 12.44 0.87 -25.44
C GLY A 135 13.17 -0.16 -24.57
N VAL A 136 14.31 0.19 -23.96
CA VAL A 136 15.06 -0.67 -23.04
C VAL A 136 14.72 -0.30 -21.60
N LYS A 137 14.30 -1.30 -20.82
CA LYS A 137 14.07 -1.18 -19.39
C LYS A 137 15.40 -0.97 -18.66
N MET A 138 15.57 0.21 -18.06
CA MET A 138 16.78 0.62 -17.35
C MET A 138 16.72 0.25 -15.87
N SER A 139 15.60 0.53 -15.20
CA SER A 139 15.37 0.19 -13.79
C SER A 139 13.88 0.07 -13.47
N THR A 140 13.55 -0.52 -12.31
CA THR A 140 12.20 -0.51 -11.75
C THR A 140 12.25 0.11 -10.37
N THR A 141 11.49 1.18 -10.16
CA THR A 141 11.28 1.75 -8.83
C THR A 141 10.11 1.06 -8.18
N HIS A 142 10.34 0.40 -7.05
CA HIS A 142 9.29 -0.18 -6.21
C HIS A 142 8.92 0.80 -5.12
N SER A 143 7.63 1.05 -4.93
CA SER A 143 7.12 1.83 -3.82
C SER A 143 5.95 1.16 -3.12
N VAL A 144 5.87 1.37 -1.81
CA VAL A 144 4.70 1.06 -1.00
C VAL A 144 4.28 2.34 -0.28
N TYR A 145 3.01 2.69 -0.41
CA TYR A 145 2.37 3.80 0.27
C TYR A 145 1.42 3.26 1.33
N VAL A 146 1.55 3.75 2.56
CA VAL A 146 0.79 3.29 3.71
C VAL A 146 0.08 4.48 4.34
N GLN A 147 -1.20 4.29 4.63
CA GLN A 147 -2.08 5.25 5.29
C GLN A 147 -2.43 4.74 6.68
N MET A 148 -2.30 5.61 7.68
CA MET A 148 -2.71 5.32 9.05
C MET A 148 -3.08 6.63 9.77
N PRO A 149 -3.87 6.59 10.85
CA PRO A 149 -4.26 7.78 11.60
C PRO A 149 -3.08 8.61 12.13
N ALA A 150 -1.98 7.93 12.48
CA ALA A 150 -0.76 8.57 12.99
C ALA A 150 0.05 9.32 11.91
N GLY A 151 -0.29 9.15 10.63
CA GLY A 151 0.37 9.79 9.50
C GLY A 151 0.71 8.81 8.38
N ASN A 152 0.84 9.32 7.16
CA ASN A 152 1.12 8.47 6.00
C ASN A 152 2.63 8.32 5.78
N PHE A 153 3.05 7.22 5.19
CA PHE A 153 4.43 7.05 4.76
C PHE A 153 4.57 6.32 3.43
N MET A 154 5.70 6.57 2.77
CA MET A 154 6.08 5.88 1.54
C MET A 154 7.49 5.35 1.66
N VAL A 155 7.67 4.06 1.40
CA VAL A 155 8.99 3.49 1.14
C VAL A 155 9.11 3.34 -0.37
N SER A 156 10.17 3.89 -0.95
CA SER A 156 10.40 3.86 -2.40
C SER A 156 11.89 3.66 -2.68
N GLY A 157 12.20 2.87 -3.70
CA GLY A 157 13.56 2.65 -4.17
C GLY A 157 13.62 1.67 -5.34
N ASP A 158 14.73 1.69 -6.06
CA ASP A 158 15.05 0.78 -7.16
C ASP A 158 15.90 -0.43 -6.71
N THR A 159 16.04 -0.62 -5.39
CA THR A 159 16.82 -1.69 -4.81
C THR A 159 15.96 -2.90 -4.44
N PRO A 160 16.54 -4.12 -4.42
CA PRO A 160 15.87 -5.32 -3.93
C PRO A 160 15.32 -5.17 -2.50
N GLY A 161 16.00 -4.40 -1.65
CA GLY A 161 15.54 -4.13 -0.29
C GLY A 161 14.25 -3.30 -0.22
N ALA A 162 14.06 -2.36 -1.16
CA ALA A 162 12.81 -1.59 -1.27
C ALA A 162 11.64 -2.48 -1.73
N GLN A 163 11.91 -3.41 -2.65
CA GLN A 163 10.94 -4.42 -3.07
C GLN A 163 10.55 -5.33 -1.91
N GLU A 164 11.52 -5.87 -1.17
CA GLU A 164 11.28 -6.81 -0.07
C GLU A 164 10.48 -6.17 1.05
N ILE A 165 10.89 -5.00 1.54
CA ILE A 165 10.15 -4.34 2.62
C ILE A 165 8.74 -3.94 2.17
N GLY A 166 8.57 -3.51 0.91
CA GLY A 166 7.27 -3.21 0.34
C GLY A 166 6.36 -4.44 0.30
N SER A 167 6.90 -5.60 -0.06
CA SER A 167 6.17 -6.88 -0.02
C SER A 167 5.83 -7.30 1.41
N LEU A 168 6.75 -7.16 2.37
CA LEU A 168 6.50 -7.53 3.77
C LEU A 168 5.39 -6.66 4.39
N ILE A 169 5.40 -5.35 4.14
CA ILE A 169 4.36 -4.43 4.61
C ILE A 169 3.01 -4.78 4.00
N ALA A 170 2.94 -4.92 2.67
CA ALA A 170 1.69 -5.21 1.98
C ALA A 170 1.10 -6.56 2.43
N ASN A 171 1.93 -7.59 2.55
CA ASN A 171 1.50 -8.92 2.98
C ASN A 171 1.08 -8.94 4.46
N GLY A 172 1.80 -8.23 5.33
CA GLY A 172 1.47 -8.12 6.76
C GLY A 172 0.11 -7.46 6.97
N TRP A 173 -0.14 -6.34 6.28
CA TRP A 173 -1.44 -5.67 6.32
C TRP A 173 -2.55 -6.55 5.73
N ALA A 174 -2.36 -7.12 4.54
CA ALA A 174 -3.36 -7.97 3.89
C ALA A 174 -3.74 -9.19 4.75
N ALA A 175 -2.78 -9.80 5.43
CA ALA A 175 -3.05 -10.94 6.33
C ALA A 175 -3.95 -10.56 7.51
N VAL A 176 -3.82 -9.35 8.06
CA VAL A 176 -4.70 -8.86 9.13
C VAL A 176 -6.07 -8.51 8.59
N GLN A 177 -6.16 -7.81 7.46
CA GLN A 177 -7.43 -7.48 6.84
C GLN A 177 -8.24 -8.72 6.45
N ASN A 178 -7.57 -9.74 5.90
CA ASN A 178 -8.23 -11.02 5.58
C ASN A 178 -8.78 -11.70 6.84
N ARG A 179 -8.00 -11.73 7.93
CA ARG A 179 -8.47 -12.31 9.20
C ARG A 179 -9.68 -11.56 9.77
N ILE A 180 -9.63 -10.22 9.76
CA ILE A 180 -10.76 -9.39 10.22
C ILE A 180 -12.00 -9.68 9.37
N ALA A 181 -11.84 -9.78 8.04
CA ALA A 181 -12.93 -10.11 7.14
C ALA A 181 -13.47 -11.52 7.38
N GLU A 182 -12.61 -12.50 7.69
CA GLU A 182 -13.03 -13.86 8.04
C GLU A 182 -13.78 -13.92 9.38
N GLU A 183 -13.33 -13.17 10.40
CA GLU A 183 -14.00 -13.06 11.69
C GLU A 183 -15.37 -12.39 11.56
N ASP A 184 -15.47 -11.29 10.81
CA ASP A 184 -16.74 -10.62 10.50
C ASP A 184 -17.68 -11.53 9.70
N ALA A 185 -17.14 -12.20 8.68
CA ALA A 185 -17.91 -13.15 7.89
C ALA A 185 -18.47 -14.31 8.74
N THR A 186 -17.67 -14.82 9.68
CA THR A 186 -18.09 -15.88 10.61
C THR A 186 -19.16 -15.40 11.57
N ALA A 187 -19.06 -14.16 12.07
CA ALA A 187 -20.07 -13.58 12.94
C ALA A 187 -21.42 -13.40 12.20
N ARG A 188 -21.37 -12.86 10.98
CA ARG A 188 -22.55 -12.62 10.13
C ARG A 188 -23.16 -13.89 9.54
N LEU A 189 -22.40 -14.99 9.50
CA LEU A 189 -22.90 -16.28 9.05
C LEU A 189 -24.10 -16.76 9.87
N ALA A 190 -24.14 -16.50 11.17
CA ALA A 190 -25.25 -16.93 12.03
C ALA A 190 -26.58 -16.26 11.62
N GLU A 191 -26.56 -14.95 11.39
CA GLU A 191 -27.74 -14.19 10.94
C GLU A 191 -28.19 -14.62 9.54
N LEU A 192 -27.23 -14.82 8.62
CA LEU A 192 -27.54 -15.30 7.27
C LEU A 192 -28.06 -16.74 7.27
N ALA A 193 -27.59 -17.59 8.19
CA ALA A 193 -28.09 -18.95 8.31
C ALA A 193 -29.56 -18.99 8.69
N GLU A 194 -30.01 -18.14 9.62
CA GLU A 194 -31.43 -18.01 9.97
C GLU A 194 -32.25 -17.53 8.77
N LEU A 195 -31.78 -16.50 8.05
CA LEU A 195 -32.46 -16.02 6.84
C LEU A 195 -32.58 -17.14 5.79
N LEU A 196 -31.49 -17.85 5.50
CA LEU A 196 -31.50 -18.96 4.54
C LEU A 196 -32.46 -20.07 4.97
N GLN A 197 -32.55 -20.39 6.26
CA GLN A 197 -33.51 -21.38 6.80
C GLN A 197 -34.97 -20.98 6.58
N THR A 198 -35.28 -19.69 6.55
CA THR A 198 -36.64 -19.20 6.20
C THR A 198 -36.95 -19.24 4.71
N GLY A 199 -36.01 -19.72 3.87
CA GLY A 199 -36.12 -19.72 2.42
C GLY A 199 -35.74 -18.40 1.77
N ALA A 200 -35.13 -17.48 2.51
CA ALA A 200 -34.64 -16.23 1.95
C ALA A 200 -33.50 -16.46 0.95
N ARG A 201 -33.31 -15.46 0.09
CA ARG A 201 -32.25 -15.39 -0.93
C ARG A 201 -31.33 -14.22 -0.57
N VAL A 202 -30.03 -14.49 -0.52
CA VAL A 202 -29.02 -13.50 -0.13
C VAL A 202 -28.19 -13.14 -1.35
N GLU A 203 -28.22 -11.87 -1.75
CA GLU A 203 -27.52 -11.38 -2.94
C GLU A 203 -26.08 -10.97 -2.62
N PHE A 204 -25.15 -11.43 -3.44
CA PHE A 204 -23.72 -11.13 -3.44
C PHE A 204 -23.29 -10.66 -4.83
N GLY A 205 -23.92 -9.60 -5.34
CA GLY A 205 -23.64 -9.07 -6.67
C GLY A 205 -24.11 -10.04 -7.77
N PRO A 206 -23.20 -10.63 -8.58
CA PRO A 206 -23.58 -11.57 -9.63
C PRO A 206 -24.10 -12.93 -9.13
N PHE A 207 -23.92 -13.23 -7.84
CA PHE A 207 -24.39 -14.47 -7.22
C PHE A 207 -25.52 -14.23 -6.24
N THR A 208 -26.48 -15.15 -6.19
CA THR A 208 -27.50 -15.19 -5.13
C THR A 208 -27.49 -16.55 -4.45
N VAL A 209 -27.30 -16.55 -3.14
CA VAL A 209 -27.22 -17.75 -2.31
C VAL A 209 -28.58 -18.08 -1.72
N SER A 210 -29.02 -19.33 -1.87
CA SER A 210 -30.23 -19.87 -1.24
C SER A 210 -30.00 -21.33 -0.82
N LEU A 211 -30.89 -21.92 -0.02
CA LEU A 211 -30.82 -23.36 0.26
C LEU A 211 -31.09 -24.24 -0.96
N ALA A 212 -31.80 -23.73 -1.97
CA ALA A 212 -32.09 -24.47 -3.20
C ALA A 212 -30.89 -24.56 -4.15
N GLY A 213 -29.98 -23.60 -4.11
CA GLY A 213 -28.83 -23.53 -4.98
C GLY A 213 -28.12 -22.18 -4.97
N LEU A 214 -27.03 -22.11 -5.72
CA LEU A 214 -26.32 -20.90 -6.05
C LEU A 214 -26.80 -20.36 -7.39
N GLU A 215 -27.38 -19.18 -7.40
CA GLU A 215 -27.87 -18.57 -8.63
C GLU A 215 -26.81 -17.68 -9.27
N HIS A 216 -26.72 -17.77 -10.60
CA HIS A 216 -25.85 -16.93 -11.42
C HIS A 216 -26.47 -16.74 -12.81
N GLY A 217 -26.52 -15.50 -13.31
CA GLY A 217 -27.01 -15.22 -14.66
C GLY A 217 -28.44 -15.75 -14.95
N GLY A 218 -29.31 -15.81 -13.93
CA GLY A 218 -30.67 -16.35 -14.03
C GLY A 218 -30.78 -17.88 -13.98
N THR A 219 -29.67 -18.59 -13.76
CA THR A 219 -29.63 -20.06 -13.63
C THR A 219 -29.35 -20.45 -12.19
N VAL A 220 -30.07 -21.43 -11.65
CA VAL A 220 -29.83 -22.01 -10.33
C VAL A 220 -28.88 -23.21 -10.46
N LEU A 221 -27.72 -23.14 -9.82
CA LEU A 221 -26.76 -24.23 -9.70
C LEU A 221 -27.04 -25.02 -8.41
N ASP A 222 -27.38 -26.29 -8.54
CA ASP A 222 -27.59 -27.18 -7.40
C ASP A 222 -26.29 -27.37 -6.60
N TRP A 223 -26.34 -27.13 -5.29
CA TRP A 223 -25.23 -27.36 -4.36
C TRP A 223 -24.62 -28.75 -4.47
N LYS A 224 -25.43 -29.77 -4.80
CA LYS A 224 -24.96 -31.16 -4.99
C LYS A 224 -24.08 -31.33 -6.22
N ARG A 225 -24.22 -30.45 -7.21
CA ARG A 225 -23.39 -30.44 -8.42
C ARG A 225 -22.16 -29.56 -8.24
N ILE A 226 -22.16 -28.61 -7.30
CA ILE A 226 -20.99 -27.77 -7.04
C ILE A 226 -19.90 -28.58 -6.33
N SER A 227 -18.74 -28.68 -6.97
CA SER A 227 -17.56 -29.35 -6.42
C SER A 227 -16.72 -28.41 -5.55
N GLU A 228 -16.63 -27.14 -5.90
CA GLU A 228 -15.81 -26.16 -5.19
C GLU A 228 -16.27 -24.74 -5.49
N VAL A 229 -16.10 -23.87 -4.50
CA VAL A 229 -16.23 -22.41 -4.62
C VAL A 229 -14.95 -21.82 -4.01
N GLU A 230 -14.09 -21.25 -4.85
CA GLU A 230 -12.76 -20.80 -4.42
C GLU A 230 -12.38 -19.43 -5.02
N LEU A 231 -11.43 -18.77 -4.37
CA LEU A 231 -10.81 -17.54 -4.88
C LEU A 231 -9.52 -17.89 -5.64
N MET A 232 -9.55 -17.71 -6.96
CA MET A 232 -8.37 -17.84 -7.82
C MET A 232 -7.85 -16.45 -8.21
N GLY A 233 -6.88 -15.94 -7.45
CA GLY A 233 -6.32 -14.61 -7.68
C GLY A 233 -7.35 -13.51 -7.41
N SER A 234 -7.82 -12.84 -8.46
CA SER A 234 -8.85 -11.78 -8.38
C SER A 234 -10.23 -12.23 -8.88
N THR A 235 -10.45 -13.54 -8.97
CA THR A 235 -11.66 -14.13 -9.55
C THR A 235 -12.21 -15.22 -8.63
N ILE A 236 -13.51 -15.17 -8.39
CA ILE A 236 -14.25 -16.23 -7.72
C ILE A 236 -14.59 -17.27 -8.77
N CYS A 237 -14.21 -18.51 -8.51
CA CYS A 237 -14.48 -19.66 -9.37
C CYS A 237 -15.48 -20.60 -8.68
N VAL A 238 -16.57 -20.91 -9.37
CA VAL A 238 -17.51 -21.96 -8.98
C VAL A 238 -17.32 -23.13 -9.94
N VAL A 239 -16.83 -24.25 -9.42
CA VAL A 239 -16.57 -25.46 -10.20
C VAL A 239 -17.76 -26.40 -10.08
N VAL A 240 -18.45 -26.65 -11.20
CA VAL A 240 -19.62 -27.54 -11.25
C VAL A 240 -19.23 -28.89 -11.83
N THR A 241 -19.59 -29.96 -11.13
CA THR A 241 -19.37 -31.35 -11.52
C THR A 241 -20.07 -31.65 -12.84
N GLY A 242 -19.29 -32.19 -13.79
CA GLY A 242 -19.76 -32.50 -15.14
C GLY A 242 -19.70 -31.33 -16.12
N GLU A 243 -19.32 -30.13 -15.67
CA GLU A 243 -19.16 -28.97 -16.56
C GLU A 243 -17.67 -28.71 -16.84
N ARG A 244 -17.36 -28.40 -18.11
CA ARG A 244 -15.98 -28.19 -18.56
C ARG A 244 -15.42 -26.82 -18.19
N LYS A 245 -16.27 -25.84 -17.90
CA LYS A 245 -15.87 -24.47 -17.61
C LYS A 245 -16.47 -24.03 -16.27
N PRO A 246 -15.66 -23.57 -15.32
CA PRO A 246 -16.19 -22.99 -14.09
C PRO A 246 -16.88 -21.67 -14.38
N VAL A 247 -17.87 -21.32 -13.56
CA VAL A 247 -18.43 -19.97 -13.53
C VAL A 247 -17.42 -19.06 -12.85
N ARG A 248 -17.15 -17.90 -13.44
CA ARG A 248 -16.08 -16.99 -13.03
C ARG A 248 -16.58 -15.57 -12.94
N GLU A 249 -16.42 -14.95 -11.78
CA GLU A 249 -16.76 -13.55 -11.55
C GLU A 249 -15.60 -12.81 -10.90
N PRO A 250 -15.29 -11.58 -11.34
CA PRO A 250 -14.23 -10.80 -10.73
C PRO A 250 -14.65 -10.36 -9.32
N VAL A 251 -13.71 -10.41 -8.38
CA VAL A 251 -13.94 -9.99 -6.98
C VAL A 251 -14.45 -8.55 -6.90
N SER A 252 -14.03 -7.69 -7.82
CA SER A 252 -14.47 -6.29 -7.90
C SER A 252 -15.97 -6.12 -8.17
N SER A 253 -16.64 -7.14 -8.71
CA SER A 253 -18.09 -7.13 -8.96
C SER A 253 -18.90 -7.66 -7.78
N MET A 254 -18.25 -8.15 -6.72
CA MET A 254 -18.95 -8.73 -5.57
C MET A 254 -18.87 -7.83 -4.34
N PRO A 255 -20.01 -7.52 -3.71
CA PRO A 255 -20.01 -6.98 -2.36
C PRO A 255 -19.56 -8.10 -1.40
N ASP A 256 -18.57 -7.80 -0.57
CA ASP A 256 -18.07 -8.68 0.51
C ASP A 256 -17.74 -10.12 0.07
N PRO A 257 -16.66 -10.30 -0.70
CA PRO A 257 -16.28 -11.59 -1.27
C PRO A 257 -15.93 -12.65 -0.22
N VAL A 258 -15.43 -12.23 0.95
CA VAL A 258 -15.07 -13.14 2.04
C VAL A 258 -16.33 -13.70 2.70
N LEU A 259 -17.34 -12.87 2.94
CA LEU A 259 -18.64 -13.34 3.42
C LEU A 259 -19.31 -14.30 2.42
N PHE A 260 -19.30 -13.96 1.13
CA PHE A 260 -19.81 -14.86 0.10
C PHE A 260 -19.15 -16.25 0.15
N LEU A 261 -17.82 -16.31 0.16
CA LEU A 261 -17.07 -17.57 0.21
C LEU A 261 -17.39 -18.35 1.48
N THR A 262 -17.48 -17.67 2.62
CA THR A 262 -17.79 -18.26 3.92
C THR A 262 -19.18 -18.89 3.92
N VAL A 263 -20.19 -18.17 3.41
CA VAL A 263 -21.57 -18.66 3.33
C VAL A 263 -21.69 -19.81 2.32
N ALA A 264 -21.10 -19.66 1.14
CA ALA A 264 -21.13 -20.69 0.10
C ALA A 264 -20.50 -22.00 0.58
N ASP A 265 -19.35 -21.93 1.27
CA ASP A 265 -18.69 -23.11 1.84
C ASP A 265 -19.53 -23.76 2.96
N ALA A 266 -20.15 -22.96 3.84
CA ALA A 266 -21.03 -23.48 4.89
C ALA A 266 -22.25 -24.22 4.31
N VAL A 267 -22.93 -23.64 3.31
CA VAL A 267 -24.08 -24.27 2.64
C VAL A 267 -23.65 -25.52 1.86
N LEU A 268 -22.52 -25.46 1.16
CA LEU A 268 -21.97 -26.60 0.43
C LEU A 268 -21.63 -27.77 1.36
N ARG A 269 -21.03 -27.49 2.53
CA ARG A 269 -20.76 -28.50 3.56
C ARG A 269 -22.05 -29.11 4.10
N ALA A 270 -23.06 -28.30 4.40
CA ALA A 270 -24.36 -28.79 4.86
C ALA A 270 -25.06 -29.69 3.82
N ALA A 271 -25.04 -29.28 2.54
CA ALA A 271 -25.62 -30.06 1.44
C ALA A 271 -24.93 -31.42 1.23
N ARG A 272 -23.64 -31.52 1.56
CA ARG A 272 -22.87 -32.77 1.51
C ARG A 272 -23.17 -33.69 2.69
N GLN A 273 -23.42 -33.13 3.88
CA GLN A 273 -23.73 -33.88 5.09
C GLN A 273 -25.16 -34.44 5.11
N ALA A 274 -26.09 -33.85 4.36
CA ALA A 274 -27.45 -34.36 4.17
C ALA A 274 -27.54 -35.57 3.20
N ARG A 275 -26.42 -36.25 2.91
CA ARG A 275 -26.34 -37.52 2.17
C ARG A 275 -26.28 -38.69 3.14
#